data_AF-A0A1V5IYQ6-F1
#
_entry.id   AF-A0A1V5IYQ6-F1
#
_cell.length_a   1.000
_cell.length_b   1.000
_cell.length_c   1.000
_cell.angle_alpha   90.00
_cell.angle_beta   90.00
_cell.angle_gamma   90.00
#
_symmetry.space_group_name_H-M   'P 1'
#
loop_
_entity.id
_entity.type
_entity.pdbx_description
1 polymer ?
#
loop_
_entity_poly.entity_id
_entity_poly.type
_entity_poly.pdbx_seq_one_letter_code
_entity_poly.pdbx_strand_id
1 'polypeptide(L)'
;MPDYSSIYRKRFLGNQKRLLNQYLKAFRDMADKVAKLSKNPEARFLKAFTYTQAPALSAELGRLMNDFGGKLIDLTEIGIGQSWRLSEQKNNAIFSEYLEGYRGKKIAELKALPDIMKLEMYLSTTKGRFSDAIWRTVDQTRKEMEVQLAFGVMRGDSAQVISQRIRQYLKNPDALFRRVRDANGNLVASKAMAAYHPGRGVYRSAYKNAMRVARTETNMSYQRADSERWRNNPVVIGIKVSLSGAHPDYNFEEICEVLEGDYPKEFIFEGWHPQCLCNATPILMDKAMLRRYLRGETDFLGEVQITKYPDRFNQYVKDNYGKLQKSSPYWFEDNKAIIDKIVPEPPAVPAATPAPQPRDLLQGEWWKNEDLIKCFTDVSPDYKTGFSTGNSGNDDILSNIYKLQGFDKLPTLIEGSKFPPGEGTFGFRGLYGAQAQEYINDFKYGKLFAGRGVFGSGTYIAAPRTVNISPAWDTALNGYGGGETRNVMRIRITPAMEARAFNEISDEASKFLWDFSDEFLKLKDTGIYSEAEWKRLYDGFNKMLGDPGRYAALKGIDALYENVTPDVTYFIVHNRGKLEVLKEQIGM
;
A
#
# COMPACT_ATOMS: atom_id res chain seq x y z
N MET A 1 -24.34 32.20 -26.05
CA MET A 1 -24.31 30.72 -25.89
C MET A 1 -24.16 30.40 -24.42
N PRO A 2 -24.83 29.35 -23.90
CA PRO A 2 -24.67 28.95 -22.51
C PRO A 2 -23.24 28.52 -22.22
N ASP A 3 -22.63 29.04 -21.14
CA ASP A 3 -21.37 28.52 -20.64
C ASP A 3 -21.61 27.19 -19.90
N TYR A 4 -21.66 26.10 -20.67
CA TYR A 4 -21.86 24.76 -20.13
C TYR A 4 -20.75 24.35 -19.15
N SER A 5 -19.51 24.83 -19.33
CA SER A 5 -18.43 24.56 -18.39
C SER A 5 -18.75 25.09 -16.99
N SER A 6 -19.19 26.35 -16.89
CA SER A 6 -19.61 26.96 -15.61
C SER A 6 -20.86 26.31 -15.03
N ILE A 7 -21.88 26.03 -15.86
CA ILE A 7 -23.13 25.39 -15.42
C ILE A 7 -22.84 24.02 -14.78
N TYR A 8 -22.05 23.18 -15.45
CA TYR A 8 -21.72 21.85 -14.97
C TYR A 8 -20.73 21.89 -13.80
N ARG A 9 -19.82 22.88 -13.74
CA ARG A 9 -18.99 23.09 -12.54
C ARG A 9 -19.83 23.41 -11.31
N LYS A 10 -20.87 24.25 -11.43
CA LYS A 10 -21.80 24.53 -10.34
C LYS A 10 -22.55 23.27 -9.88
N ARG A 11 -22.98 22.42 -10.84
CA ARG A 11 -23.58 21.11 -10.53
C ARG A 11 -22.60 20.19 -9.82
N PHE A 12 -21.35 20.13 -10.27
CA PHE A 12 -20.28 19.34 -9.66
C PHE A 12 -20.06 19.74 -8.20
N LEU A 13 -19.92 21.04 -7.91
CA LEU A 13 -19.77 21.55 -6.54
C LEU A 13 -21.00 21.21 -5.67
N GLY A 14 -22.20 21.23 -6.26
CA GLY A 14 -23.43 20.77 -5.61
C GLY A 14 -23.41 19.28 -5.26
N ASN A 15 -22.95 18.42 -6.18
CA ASN A 15 -22.78 16.98 -5.95
C ASN A 15 -21.76 16.73 -4.84
N GLN A 16 -20.60 17.40 -4.91
CA GLN A 16 -19.56 17.30 -3.91
C GLN A 16 -20.10 17.71 -2.52
N LYS A 17 -20.82 18.83 -2.41
CA LYS A 17 -21.46 19.23 -1.14
C LYS A 17 -22.38 18.16 -0.57
N ARG A 18 -23.17 17.47 -1.41
CA ARG A 18 -24.04 16.36 -0.97
C ARG A 18 -23.23 15.16 -0.47
N LEU A 19 -22.15 14.80 -1.16
CA LEU A 19 -21.23 13.74 -0.72
C LEU A 19 -20.62 14.07 0.65
N LEU A 20 -20.13 15.30 0.84
CA LEU A 20 -19.58 15.73 2.13
C LEU A 20 -20.63 15.70 3.26
N ASN A 21 -21.90 15.96 2.97
CA ASN A 21 -22.98 15.79 3.94
C ASN A 21 -23.22 14.31 4.29
N GLN A 22 -23.08 13.39 3.33
CA GLN A 22 -23.20 11.95 3.58
C GLN A 22 -22.04 11.43 4.42
N TYR A 23 -20.82 11.89 4.16
CA TYR A 23 -19.66 11.65 5.02
C TYR A 23 -19.93 12.16 6.44
N LEU A 24 -20.40 13.40 6.60
CA LEU A 24 -20.75 13.95 7.92
C LEU A 24 -21.79 13.09 8.65
N LYS A 25 -22.79 12.57 7.93
CA LYS A 25 -23.75 11.63 8.50
C LYS A 25 -23.06 10.33 8.95
N ALA A 26 -22.18 9.75 8.12
CA ALA A 26 -21.45 8.53 8.47
C ALA A 26 -20.62 8.70 9.76
N PHE A 27 -19.92 9.83 9.89
CA PHE A 27 -19.17 10.19 11.09
C PHE A 27 -20.08 10.35 12.33
N ARG A 28 -21.25 10.99 12.19
CA ARG A 28 -22.23 11.12 13.29
C ARG A 28 -22.82 9.78 13.71
N ASP A 29 -23.18 8.94 12.74
CA ASP A 29 -23.71 7.60 12.99
C ASP A 29 -22.67 6.75 13.73
N MET A 30 -21.41 6.79 13.31
CA MET A 30 -20.30 6.09 13.96
C MET A 30 -20.05 6.62 15.38
N ALA A 31 -20.06 7.94 15.59
CA ALA A 31 -19.93 8.56 16.91
C ALA A 31 -20.98 8.05 17.90
N ASP A 32 -22.24 7.90 17.46
CA ASP A 32 -23.31 7.36 18.31
C ASP A 32 -23.09 5.89 18.66
N LYS A 33 -22.65 5.10 17.68
CA LYS A 33 -22.36 3.66 17.88
C LYS A 33 -21.22 3.49 18.88
N VAL A 34 -20.13 4.24 18.73
CA VAL A 34 -19.00 4.20 19.67
C VAL A 34 -19.42 4.68 21.06
N ALA A 35 -20.20 5.76 21.16
CA ALA A 35 -20.62 6.27 22.45
C ALA A 35 -21.47 5.27 23.24
N LYS A 36 -22.24 4.40 22.57
CA LYS A 36 -22.99 3.32 23.23
C LYS A 36 -22.10 2.27 23.90
N LEU A 37 -20.85 2.11 23.44
CA LEU A 37 -19.88 1.21 24.05
C LEU A 37 -19.52 1.60 25.49
N SER A 38 -19.75 2.87 25.88
CA SER A 38 -19.55 3.33 27.27
C SER A 38 -20.40 2.57 28.30
N LYS A 39 -21.48 1.93 27.86
CA LYS A 39 -22.36 1.12 28.71
C LYS A 39 -21.79 -0.27 28.99
N ASN A 40 -20.75 -0.70 28.26
CA ASN A 40 -20.11 -1.98 28.50
C ASN A 40 -19.37 -1.93 29.86
N PRO A 41 -19.60 -2.87 30.79
CA PRO A 41 -18.89 -2.92 32.07
C PRO A 41 -17.35 -2.95 31.94
N GLU A 42 -16.83 -3.47 30.82
CA GLU A 42 -15.41 -3.49 30.51
C GLU A 42 -14.85 -2.13 30.07
N ALA A 43 -15.71 -1.18 29.70
CA ALA A 43 -15.28 0.14 29.24
C ALA A 43 -14.51 0.92 30.32
N ARG A 44 -14.69 0.58 31.61
CA ARG A 44 -13.91 1.13 32.74
C ARG A 44 -12.43 0.71 32.71
N PHE A 45 -12.10 -0.37 32.01
CA PHE A 45 -10.74 -0.88 31.83
C PHE A 45 -10.05 -0.30 30.60
N LEU A 46 -10.72 0.60 29.85
CA LEU A 46 -10.05 1.52 28.93
C LEU A 46 -9.26 2.58 29.71
N LYS A 47 -8.38 2.15 30.63
CA LYS A 47 -7.34 3.04 31.16
C LYS A 47 -6.36 3.30 30.03
N ALA A 48 -6.30 4.58 29.64
CA ALA A 48 -5.28 5.19 28.78
C ALA A 48 -4.42 4.21 27.96
N PHE A 49 -4.85 3.91 26.74
CA PHE A 49 -4.02 3.39 25.64
C PHE A 49 -3.44 1.96 25.76
N THR A 50 -3.83 1.15 26.74
CA THR A 50 -3.45 -0.27 26.77
C THR A 50 -4.60 -1.18 26.31
N TYR A 51 -4.50 -1.61 25.05
CA TYR A 51 -5.42 -2.51 24.33
C TYR A 51 -5.60 -3.90 24.97
N THR A 52 -4.73 -4.27 25.90
CA THR A 52 -4.67 -5.60 26.50
C THR A 52 -5.73 -5.85 27.57
N GLN A 53 -6.36 -4.80 28.11
CA GLN A 53 -7.23 -4.93 29.29
C GLN A 53 -8.73 -5.11 28.95
N ALA A 54 -9.14 -4.94 27.69
CA ALA A 54 -10.52 -5.17 27.23
C ALA A 54 -10.61 -5.70 25.78
N PRO A 55 -10.19 -6.96 25.52
CA PRO A 55 -10.12 -7.51 24.16
C PRO A 55 -11.46 -7.55 23.42
N ALA A 56 -12.55 -7.88 24.11
CA ALA A 56 -13.89 -7.95 23.51
C ALA A 56 -14.37 -6.57 23.03
N LEU A 57 -14.15 -5.55 23.85
CA LEU A 57 -14.47 -4.16 23.51
C LEU A 57 -13.61 -3.62 22.35
N SER A 58 -12.32 -3.97 22.33
CA SER A 58 -11.42 -3.63 21.22
C SER A 58 -11.87 -4.27 19.90
N ALA A 59 -12.32 -5.54 19.95
CA ALA A 59 -12.85 -6.24 18.79
C ALA A 59 -14.18 -5.64 18.29
N GLU A 60 -15.05 -5.18 19.20
CA GLU A 60 -16.30 -4.50 18.83
C GLU A 60 -16.01 -3.13 18.18
N LEU A 61 -15.08 -2.35 18.74
CA LEU A 61 -14.64 -1.10 18.15
C LEU A 61 -14.00 -1.32 16.77
N GLY A 62 -13.16 -2.35 16.63
CA GLY A 62 -12.56 -2.73 15.35
C GLY A 62 -13.62 -3.04 14.28
N ARG A 63 -14.69 -3.77 14.65
CA ARG A 63 -15.83 -4.00 13.75
C ARG A 63 -16.53 -2.71 13.33
N LEU A 64 -16.80 -1.80 14.29
CA LEU A 64 -17.40 -0.49 13.98
C LEU A 64 -16.53 0.36 13.04
N MET A 65 -15.20 0.31 13.23
CA MET A 65 -14.25 1.02 12.36
C MET A 65 -14.19 0.40 10.97
N ASN A 66 -14.28 -0.93 10.86
CA ASN A 66 -14.32 -1.61 9.57
C ASN A 66 -15.58 -1.27 8.77
N ASP A 67 -16.76 -1.33 9.41
CA ASP A 67 -18.02 -0.92 8.79
C ASP A 67 -17.98 0.55 8.34
N PHE A 68 -17.38 1.41 9.17
CA PHE A 68 -17.23 2.81 8.87
C PHE A 68 -16.30 3.04 7.66
N GLY A 69 -15.15 2.36 7.62
CA GLY A 69 -14.21 2.40 6.50
C GLY A 69 -14.83 1.94 5.19
N GLY A 70 -15.52 0.80 5.19
CA GLY A 70 -16.27 0.30 4.04
C GLY A 70 -17.29 1.31 3.52
N LYS A 71 -18.08 1.92 4.42
CA LYS A 71 -19.05 2.96 4.05
C LYS A 71 -18.39 4.19 3.42
N LEU A 72 -17.22 4.62 3.90
CA LEU A 72 -16.50 5.76 3.30
C LEU A 72 -15.95 5.40 1.92
N ILE A 73 -15.45 4.17 1.73
CA ILE A 73 -15.01 3.65 0.42
C ILE A 73 -16.17 3.70 -0.57
N ASP A 74 -17.32 3.12 -0.20
CA ASP A 74 -18.51 3.09 -1.06
C ASP A 74 -18.98 4.49 -1.45
N LEU A 75 -19.05 5.41 -0.48
CA LEU A 75 -19.42 6.81 -0.75
C LEU A 75 -18.44 7.49 -1.72
N THR A 76 -17.14 7.17 -1.62
CA THR A 76 -16.10 7.72 -2.50
C THR A 76 -16.25 7.18 -3.90
N GLU A 77 -16.44 5.87 -4.07
CA GLU A 77 -16.68 5.24 -5.37
C GLU A 77 -17.93 5.80 -6.04
N ILE A 78 -19.03 5.97 -5.29
CA ILE A 78 -20.25 6.63 -5.78
C ILE A 78 -19.94 8.06 -6.21
N GLY A 79 -19.19 8.82 -5.40
CA GLY A 79 -18.80 10.20 -5.69
C GLY A 79 -17.96 10.32 -6.97
N ILE A 80 -16.97 9.43 -7.13
CA ILE A 80 -16.14 9.31 -8.35
C ILE A 80 -17.05 9.04 -9.54
N GLY A 81 -17.89 8.00 -9.49
CA GLY A 81 -18.78 7.65 -10.59
C GLY A 81 -19.81 8.73 -10.94
N GLN A 82 -20.30 9.50 -9.96
CA GLN A 82 -21.17 10.66 -10.23
C GLN A 82 -20.42 11.81 -10.89
N SER A 83 -19.16 12.03 -10.50
CA SER A 83 -18.31 13.09 -11.04
C SER A 83 -17.93 12.78 -12.49
N TRP A 84 -17.52 11.54 -12.76
CA TRP A 84 -17.25 11.04 -14.11
C TRP A 84 -18.44 11.25 -15.06
N ARG A 85 -19.62 10.72 -14.69
CA ARG A 85 -20.84 10.85 -15.52
C ARG A 85 -21.27 12.30 -15.74
N LEU A 86 -21.06 13.17 -14.75
CA LEU A 86 -21.37 14.59 -14.89
C LEU A 86 -20.42 15.27 -15.91
N SER A 87 -19.16 14.84 -15.96
CA SER A 87 -18.20 15.29 -16.96
C SER A 87 -18.60 14.81 -18.37
N GLU A 88 -19.01 13.55 -18.53
CA GLU A 88 -19.55 13.03 -19.80
C GLU A 88 -20.75 13.85 -20.27
N GLN A 89 -21.71 14.13 -19.38
CA GLN A 89 -22.88 14.96 -19.69
C GLN A 89 -22.48 16.39 -20.08
N LYS A 90 -21.49 16.99 -19.40
CA LYS A 90 -20.97 18.32 -19.76
C LYS A 90 -20.43 18.30 -21.18
N ASN A 91 -19.57 17.33 -21.49
CA ASN A 91 -18.95 17.23 -22.80
C ASN A 91 -19.98 16.98 -23.90
N ASN A 92 -20.96 16.12 -23.66
CA ASN A 92 -22.06 15.93 -24.61
C ASN A 92 -22.82 17.22 -24.89
N ALA A 93 -23.07 18.05 -23.87
CA ALA A 93 -23.70 19.36 -24.05
C ALA A 93 -22.81 20.33 -24.86
N ILE A 94 -21.52 20.44 -24.51
CA ILE A 94 -20.54 21.29 -25.21
C ILE A 94 -20.46 20.91 -26.69
N PHE A 95 -20.27 19.63 -27.00
CA PHE A 95 -20.13 19.18 -28.39
C PHE A 95 -21.44 19.21 -29.17
N SER A 96 -22.60 19.01 -28.51
CA SER A 96 -23.89 19.11 -29.20
C SER A 96 -24.16 20.54 -29.65
N GLU A 97 -23.90 21.53 -28.78
CA GLU A 97 -23.96 22.96 -29.11
C GLU A 97 -22.94 23.32 -30.19
N TYR A 98 -21.70 22.89 -30.02
CA TYR A 98 -20.63 23.18 -30.95
C TYR A 98 -20.87 22.60 -32.36
N LEU A 99 -21.58 21.49 -32.46
CA LEU A 99 -21.92 20.85 -33.75
C LEU A 99 -23.34 21.17 -34.23
N GLU A 100 -24.07 22.06 -33.54
CA GLU A 100 -25.41 22.45 -33.94
C GLU A 100 -25.43 23.04 -35.37
N GLY A 101 -26.44 22.65 -36.14
CA GLY A 101 -26.60 23.06 -37.54
C GLY A 101 -25.80 22.24 -38.56
N TYR A 102 -24.84 21.40 -38.12
CA TYR A 102 -24.06 20.53 -39.01
C TYR A 102 -24.63 19.11 -39.07
N ARG A 103 -24.57 18.48 -40.24
CA ARG A 103 -25.01 17.09 -40.48
C ARG A 103 -24.01 16.34 -41.37
N GLY A 104 -24.12 15.01 -41.39
CA GLY A 104 -23.30 14.12 -42.23
C GLY A 104 -22.46 13.13 -41.43
N LYS A 105 -21.76 12.24 -42.14
CA LYS A 105 -21.00 11.12 -41.56
C LYS A 105 -19.95 11.58 -40.53
N LYS A 106 -19.14 12.59 -40.86
CA LYS A 106 -18.13 13.15 -39.95
C LYS A 106 -18.71 13.72 -38.66
N ILE A 107 -19.91 14.30 -38.72
CA ILE A 107 -20.60 14.78 -37.50
C ILE A 107 -21.05 13.62 -36.63
N ALA A 108 -21.56 12.54 -37.23
CA ALA A 108 -21.90 11.33 -36.50
C ALA A 108 -20.65 10.70 -35.86
N GLU A 109 -19.53 10.65 -36.58
CA GLU A 109 -18.23 10.18 -36.07
C GLU A 109 -17.75 11.02 -34.87
N LEU A 110 -17.78 12.35 -34.98
CA LEU A 110 -17.41 13.26 -33.88
C LEU A 110 -18.28 13.08 -32.63
N LYS A 111 -19.58 12.81 -32.81
CA LYS A 111 -20.51 12.55 -31.70
C LYS A 111 -20.27 11.18 -31.06
N ALA A 112 -19.86 10.20 -31.85
CA ALA A 112 -19.66 8.81 -31.44
C ALA A 112 -18.22 8.48 -31.02
N LEU A 113 -17.33 9.47 -30.91
CA LEU A 113 -15.94 9.24 -30.49
C LEU A 113 -15.91 8.49 -29.14
N PRO A 114 -15.17 7.36 -29.07
CA PRO A 114 -15.04 6.61 -27.83
C PRO A 114 -14.03 7.29 -26.90
N ASP A 115 -14.28 7.19 -25.59
CA ASP A 115 -13.32 7.56 -24.58
C ASP A 115 -12.24 6.45 -24.47
N ILE A 116 -10.96 6.81 -24.29
CA ILE A 116 -9.86 5.83 -24.21
C ILE A 116 -9.96 5.06 -22.89
N MET A 117 -10.18 5.78 -21.80
CA MET A 117 -10.43 5.20 -20.49
C MET A 117 -11.91 5.30 -20.11
N LYS A 118 -12.47 4.17 -19.67
CA LYS A 118 -13.80 4.09 -19.07
C LYS A 118 -13.73 4.19 -17.55
N LEU A 119 -14.84 4.56 -16.92
CA LEU A 119 -14.97 4.66 -15.47
C LEU A 119 -14.48 3.39 -14.73
N GLU A 120 -14.78 2.20 -15.25
CA GLU A 120 -14.37 0.94 -14.61
C GLU A 120 -12.85 0.80 -14.56
N MET A 121 -12.15 1.21 -15.61
CA MET A 121 -10.69 1.19 -15.68
C MET A 121 -10.06 2.28 -14.81
N TYR A 122 -10.70 3.45 -14.72
CA TYR A 122 -10.27 4.48 -13.77
C TYR A 122 -10.42 4.01 -12.32
N LEU A 123 -11.54 3.37 -11.98
CA LEU A 123 -11.76 2.82 -10.65
C LEU A 123 -10.77 1.69 -10.32
N SER A 124 -10.49 0.77 -11.26
CA SER A 124 -9.56 -0.33 -11.00
C SER A 124 -8.13 0.15 -10.72
N THR A 125 -7.70 1.24 -11.34
CA THR A 125 -6.37 1.82 -11.15
C THR A 125 -6.26 2.71 -9.91
N THR A 126 -7.35 3.37 -9.49
CA THR A 126 -7.34 4.33 -8.37
C THR A 126 -7.84 3.76 -7.05
N LYS A 127 -8.53 2.61 -7.04
CA LYS A 127 -9.17 2.04 -5.84
C LYS A 127 -8.22 1.77 -4.69
N GLY A 128 -7.03 1.22 -4.95
CA GLY A 128 -6.01 1.04 -3.92
C GLY A 128 -5.65 2.37 -3.26
N ARG A 129 -5.34 3.39 -4.08
CA ARG A 129 -4.89 4.71 -3.62
C ARG A 129 -5.90 5.41 -2.71
N PHE A 130 -7.18 5.49 -3.09
CA PHE A 130 -8.17 6.16 -2.25
C PHE A 130 -8.59 5.30 -1.05
N SER A 131 -8.61 3.97 -1.17
CA SER A 131 -8.90 3.07 -0.04
C SER A 131 -7.85 3.21 1.05
N ASP A 132 -6.56 3.25 0.69
CA ASP A 132 -5.47 3.47 1.63
C ASP A 132 -5.56 4.85 2.30
N ALA A 133 -5.99 5.89 1.57
CA ALA A 133 -6.22 7.21 2.14
C ALA A 133 -7.39 7.23 3.13
N ILE A 134 -8.45 6.47 2.84
CA ILE A 134 -9.61 6.31 3.73
C ILE A 134 -9.22 5.52 4.98
N TRP A 135 -8.52 4.40 4.86
CA TRP A 135 -8.11 3.60 6.01
C TRP A 135 -7.18 4.35 6.96
N ARG A 136 -6.23 5.14 6.45
CA ARG A 136 -5.46 6.08 7.28
C ARG A 136 -6.34 7.03 8.08
N THR A 137 -7.44 7.48 7.47
CA THR A 137 -8.41 8.35 8.14
C THR A 137 -9.26 7.59 9.17
N VAL A 138 -9.60 6.34 8.90
CA VAL A 138 -10.31 5.45 9.84
C VAL A 138 -9.44 5.15 11.05
N ASP A 139 -8.16 4.86 10.87
CA ASP A 139 -7.21 4.61 11.96
C ASP A 139 -7.05 5.84 12.85
N GLN A 140 -6.96 7.02 12.23
CA GLN A 140 -6.95 8.28 12.95
C GLN A 140 -8.24 8.45 13.76
N THR A 141 -9.39 8.22 13.11
CA THR A 141 -10.71 8.30 13.75
C THR A 141 -10.79 7.37 14.95
N ARG A 142 -10.35 6.11 14.80
CA ARG A 142 -10.34 5.11 15.88
C ARG A 142 -9.59 5.62 17.10
N LYS A 143 -8.35 6.08 16.94
CA LYS A 143 -7.53 6.63 18.03
C LYS A 143 -8.23 7.79 18.73
N GLU A 144 -8.82 8.69 17.96
CA GLU A 144 -9.55 9.84 18.49
C GLU A 144 -10.79 9.41 19.31
N MET A 145 -11.51 8.39 18.82
CA MET A 145 -12.71 7.83 19.46
C MET A 145 -12.39 7.10 20.77
N GLU A 146 -11.33 6.29 20.79
CA GLU A 146 -10.85 5.57 21.98
C GLU A 146 -10.57 6.55 23.13
N VAL A 147 -9.92 7.66 22.82
CA VAL A 147 -9.63 8.73 23.78
C VAL A 147 -10.91 9.34 24.34
N GLN A 148 -11.89 9.66 23.50
CA GLN A 148 -13.16 10.24 23.95
C GLN A 148 -13.99 9.29 24.79
N LEU A 149 -14.00 8.01 24.41
CA LEU A 149 -14.70 6.97 25.14
C LEU A 149 -14.10 6.79 26.54
N ALA A 150 -12.77 6.68 26.65
CA ALA A 150 -12.07 6.56 27.93
C ALA A 150 -12.34 7.78 28.84
N PHE A 151 -12.24 9.00 28.30
CA PHE A 151 -12.55 10.21 29.08
C PHE A 151 -14.01 10.27 29.55
N GLY A 152 -14.95 9.86 28.70
CA GLY A 152 -16.36 9.82 29.03
C GLY A 152 -16.66 8.85 30.19
N VAL A 153 -16.11 7.64 30.10
CA VAL A 153 -16.28 6.61 31.13
C VAL A 153 -15.64 7.06 32.45
N MET A 154 -14.42 7.62 32.42
CA MET A 154 -13.74 8.13 33.62
C MET A 154 -14.54 9.23 34.35
N ARG A 155 -15.30 10.04 33.62
CA ARG A 155 -16.12 11.13 34.18
C ARG A 155 -17.53 10.70 34.57
N GLY A 156 -17.92 9.46 34.26
CA GLY A 156 -19.31 9.01 34.40
C GLY A 156 -20.28 9.70 33.44
N ASP A 157 -19.80 10.17 32.29
CA ASP A 157 -20.63 10.83 31.28
C ASP A 157 -21.63 9.84 30.66
N SER A 158 -22.85 10.30 30.38
CA SER A 158 -23.82 9.48 29.63
C SER A 158 -23.37 9.28 28.17
N ALA A 159 -23.82 8.20 27.53
CA ALA A 159 -23.55 7.94 26.11
C ALA A 159 -23.97 9.13 25.20
N GLN A 160 -25.03 9.86 25.57
CA GLN A 160 -25.46 11.06 24.86
C GLN A 160 -24.42 12.19 24.96
N VAL A 161 -23.88 12.44 26.15
CA VAL A 161 -22.83 13.45 26.38
C VAL A 161 -21.54 13.07 25.66
N ILE A 162 -21.17 11.78 25.69
CA ILE A 162 -20.01 11.24 24.96
C ILE A 162 -20.18 11.42 23.45
N SER A 163 -21.32 11.05 22.88
CA SER A 163 -21.62 11.25 21.45
C SER A 163 -21.57 12.73 21.07
N GLN A 164 -22.18 13.60 21.86
CA GLN A 164 -22.17 15.04 21.59
C GLN A 164 -20.74 15.60 21.57
N ARG A 165 -19.90 15.17 22.51
CA ARG A 165 -18.49 15.57 22.58
C ARG A 165 -17.70 15.06 21.37
N ILE A 166 -17.89 13.79 21.00
CA ILE A 166 -17.30 13.20 19.80
C ILE A 166 -17.71 14.00 18.55
N ARG A 167 -19.00 14.32 18.38
CA ARG A 167 -19.51 15.07 17.22
C ARG A 167 -19.00 16.51 17.18
N GLN A 168 -18.90 17.18 18.33
CA GLN A 168 -18.29 18.51 18.43
C GLN A 168 -16.83 18.46 18.01
N TYR A 169 -16.11 17.42 18.42
CA TYR A 169 -14.73 17.21 18.04
C TYR A 169 -14.56 16.96 16.54
N LEU A 170 -15.41 16.11 15.94
CA LEU A 170 -15.42 15.88 14.48
C LEU A 170 -15.61 17.19 13.70
N LYS A 171 -16.34 18.17 14.25
CA LYS A 171 -16.56 19.48 13.62
C LYS A 171 -15.43 20.48 13.90
N ASN A 172 -14.88 20.48 15.12
CA ASN A 172 -13.87 21.42 15.60
C ASN A 172 -12.69 20.67 16.24
N PRO A 173 -11.66 20.29 15.46
CA PRO A 173 -10.58 19.44 15.96
C PRO A 173 -9.67 20.12 16.98
N ASP A 174 -9.49 21.45 16.90
CA ASP A 174 -8.69 22.21 17.86
C ASP A 174 -9.38 22.33 19.24
N ALA A 175 -10.68 21.99 19.33
CA ALA A 175 -11.41 22.00 20.60
C ALA A 175 -10.98 20.84 21.52
N LEU A 176 -10.47 19.72 20.99
CA LEU A 176 -9.98 18.59 21.80
C LEU A 176 -8.74 18.94 22.62
N PHE A 177 -7.95 19.85 22.07
CA PHE A 177 -6.61 20.18 22.52
C PHE A 177 -6.58 21.48 23.31
N ARG A 178 -7.72 22.16 23.44
CA ARG A 178 -7.89 23.31 24.33
C ARG A 178 -8.16 22.83 25.75
N ARG A 179 -7.04 22.45 26.39
CA ARG A 179 -6.78 22.46 27.82
C ARG A 179 -7.70 21.59 28.72
N VAL A 180 -7.12 20.56 29.32
CA VAL A 180 -7.70 19.78 30.43
C VAL A 180 -7.46 20.53 31.74
N ARG A 181 -8.39 20.52 32.69
CA ARG A 181 -8.10 21.07 34.02
C ARG A 181 -7.20 20.12 34.80
N ASP A 182 -6.09 20.62 35.34
CA ASP A 182 -5.23 19.88 36.28
C ASP A 182 -5.91 19.75 37.66
N ALA A 183 -5.22 19.10 38.62
CA ALA A 183 -5.72 18.90 39.98
C ALA A 183 -6.03 20.22 40.72
N ASN A 184 -5.49 21.34 40.26
CA ASN A 184 -5.70 22.69 40.82
C ASN A 184 -6.74 23.48 40.02
N GLY A 185 -7.40 22.87 39.03
CA GLY A 185 -8.40 23.50 38.19
C GLY A 185 -7.83 24.30 37.01
N ASN A 186 -6.51 24.32 36.80
CA ASN A 186 -5.85 25.08 35.74
C ASN A 186 -5.90 24.35 34.40
N LEU A 187 -6.18 25.10 33.34
CA LEU A 187 -6.31 24.58 31.99
C LEU A 187 -4.91 24.28 31.39
N VAL A 188 -4.52 23.00 31.28
CA VAL A 188 -3.24 22.47 30.75
C VAL A 188 -3.41 21.54 29.53
N ALA A 189 -2.44 21.49 28.61
CA ALA A 189 -2.45 20.53 27.50
C ALA A 189 -2.42 19.08 28.02
N SER A 190 -3.21 18.16 27.45
CA SER A 190 -3.12 16.74 27.82
C SER A 190 -1.79 16.16 27.34
N LYS A 191 -1.19 15.19 28.05
CA LYS A 191 0.02 14.50 27.58
C LYS A 191 -0.18 13.86 26.19
N ALA A 192 -1.38 13.39 25.89
CA ALA A 192 -1.76 12.88 24.57
C ALA A 192 -1.80 13.98 23.49
N MET A 193 -2.15 15.23 23.83
CA MET A 193 -2.09 16.38 22.92
C MET A 193 -0.65 16.74 22.57
N ALA A 194 0.24 16.75 23.57
CA ALA A 194 1.66 17.02 23.37
C ALA A 194 2.35 15.93 22.53
N ALA A 195 1.86 14.69 22.58
CA ALA A 195 2.41 13.59 21.78
C ALA A 195 1.79 13.49 20.37
N TYR A 196 0.61 14.06 20.12
CA TYR A 196 -0.14 13.83 18.87
C TYR A 196 0.28 14.79 17.74
N HIS A 197 1.14 14.28 16.85
CA HIS A 197 1.64 14.99 15.67
C HIS A 197 1.35 14.16 14.41
N PRO A 198 0.27 14.46 13.65
CA PRO A 198 -0.14 13.66 12.48
C PRO A 198 0.82 13.79 11.27
N GLY A 199 1.94 14.50 11.40
CA GLY A 199 2.90 14.78 10.33
C GLY A 199 2.57 16.05 9.54
N ARG A 200 3.51 16.45 8.67
CA ARG A 200 3.36 17.64 7.82
C ARG A 200 2.33 17.38 6.72
N GLY A 201 1.39 18.31 6.52
CA GLY A 201 0.39 18.24 5.44
C GLY A 201 -0.84 17.36 5.73
N VAL A 202 -0.97 16.82 6.95
CA VAL A 202 -2.13 16.03 7.40
C VAL A 202 -2.92 16.84 8.43
N TYR A 203 -4.25 16.91 8.29
CA TYR A 203 -5.06 17.59 9.29
C TYR A 203 -5.04 16.80 10.61
N ARG A 204 -5.04 17.51 11.75
CA ARG A 204 -5.28 16.89 13.07
C ARG A 204 -6.66 16.26 13.22
N SER A 205 -7.56 16.51 12.27
CA SER A 205 -8.93 15.99 12.26
C SER A 205 -9.04 14.88 11.25
N ALA A 206 -9.38 13.67 11.71
CA ALA A 206 -9.74 12.60 10.81
C ALA A 206 -10.90 13.02 9.89
N TYR A 207 -11.88 13.75 10.41
CA TYR A 207 -12.99 14.29 9.61
C TYR A 207 -12.51 15.21 8.46
N LYS A 208 -11.62 16.17 8.72
CA LYS A 208 -11.08 17.04 7.65
C LYS A 208 -10.25 16.25 6.64
N ASN A 209 -9.51 15.22 7.08
CA ASN A 209 -8.77 14.34 6.18
C ASN A 209 -9.72 13.52 5.29
N ALA A 210 -10.81 12.98 5.83
CA ALA A 210 -11.82 12.26 5.04
C ALA A 210 -12.43 13.16 3.97
N MET A 211 -12.78 14.41 4.34
CA MET A 211 -13.30 15.39 3.40
C MET A 211 -12.26 15.79 2.35
N ARG A 212 -10.98 15.89 2.72
CA ARG A 212 -9.87 16.12 1.80
C ARG A 212 -9.81 15.02 0.73
N VAL A 213 -9.87 13.76 1.15
CA VAL A 213 -9.89 12.62 0.23
C VAL A 213 -11.09 12.73 -0.71
N ALA A 214 -12.31 12.81 -0.16
CA ALA A 214 -13.53 12.90 -0.96
C ALA A 214 -13.50 14.03 -2.01
N ARG A 215 -13.03 15.23 -1.64
CA ARG A 215 -12.91 16.36 -2.57
C ARG A 215 -11.88 16.12 -3.66
N THR A 216 -10.73 15.56 -3.27
CA THR A 216 -9.61 15.31 -4.18
C THR A 216 -10.00 14.25 -5.20
N GLU A 217 -10.50 13.10 -4.76
CA GLU A 217 -10.87 11.99 -5.65
C GLU A 217 -12.00 12.38 -6.62
N THR A 218 -13.03 13.07 -6.14
CA THR A 218 -14.14 13.50 -7.02
C THR A 218 -13.70 14.54 -8.04
N ASN A 219 -12.81 15.47 -7.67
CA ASN A 219 -12.28 16.45 -8.62
C ASN A 219 -11.37 15.79 -9.66
N MET A 220 -10.44 14.92 -9.23
CA MET A 220 -9.57 14.18 -10.14
C MET A 220 -10.39 13.37 -11.14
N SER A 221 -11.42 12.64 -10.68
CA SER A 221 -12.32 11.89 -11.55
C SER A 221 -13.04 12.76 -12.59
N TYR A 222 -13.54 13.93 -12.17
CA TYR A 222 -14.23 14.87 -13.06
C TYR A 222 -13.31 15.37 -14.18
N GLN A 223 -12.10 15.81 -13.81
CA GLN A 223 -11.14 16.36 -14.76
C GLN A 223 -10.47 15.26 -15.61
N ARG A 224 -10.32 14.05 -15.08
CA ARG A 224 -9.80 12.94 -15.86
C ARG A 224 -10.75 12.55 -16.98
N ALA A 225 -12.05 12.41 -16.68
CA ALA A 225 -13.07 12.17 -17.70
C ALA A 225 -13.07 13.24 -18.81
N ASP A 226 -12.80 14.49 -18.44
CA ASP A 226 -12.62 15.60 -19.38
C ASP A 226 -11.40 15.39 -20.29
N SER A 227 -10.22 15.15 -19.71
CA SER A 227 -8.98 14.91 -20.46
C SER A 227 -9.11 13.74 -21.44
N GLU A 228 -9.77 12.65 -21.03
CA GLU A 228 -10.02 11.48 -21.89
C GLU A 228 -10.89 11.83 -23.11
N ARG A 229 -11.93 12.64 -22.90
CA ARG A 229 -12.83 13.07 -23.96
C ARG A 229 -12.16 14.01 -24.97
N TRP A 230 -11.27 14.87 -24.48
CA TRP A 230 -10.67 15.92 -25.29
C TRP A 230 -9.48 15.45 -26.10
N ARG A 231 -8.64 14.58 -25.53
CA ARG A 231 -7.41 14.10 -26.16
C ARG A 231 -7.64 13.50 -27.55
N ASN A 232 -8.67 12.67 -27.70
CA ASN A 232 -9.02 12.01 -28.96
C ASN A 232 -9.91 12.83 -29.88
N ASN A 233 -10.35 14.01 -29.45
CA ASN A 233 -11.26 14.80 -30.25
C ASN A 233 -10.47 15.71 -31.21
N PRO A 234 -10.60 15.55 -32.53
CA PRO A 234 -9.86 16.35 -33.49
C PRO A 234 -10.34 17.81 -33.56
N VAL A 235 -11.56 18.11 -33.07
CA VAL A 235 -12.06 19.49 -33.00
C VAL A 235 -11.61 20.24 -31.75
N VAL A 236 -11.01 19.53 -30.78
CA VAL A 236 -10.33 20.13 -29.64
C VAL A 236 -8.87 20.37 -30.03
N ILE A 237 -8.42 21.61 -29.88
CA ILE A 237 -7.07 22.06 -30.27
C ILE A 237 -6.16 22.31 -29.07
N GLY A 238 -6.70 22.32 -27.86
CA GLY A 238 -5.98 22.46 -26.60
C GLY A 238 -6.96 22.46 -25.41
N ILE A 239 -6.44 22.70 -24.21
CA ILE A 239 -7.23 22.86 -22.99
C ILE A 239 -6.82 24.15 -22.30
N LYS A 240 -7.77 24.84 -21.69
CA LYS A 240 -7.51 25.99 -20.85
C LYS A 240 -7.69 25.58 -19.40
N VAL A 241 -6.61 25.66 -18.60
CA VAL A 241 -6.64 25.48 -17.15
C VAL A 241 -6.87 26.84 -16.51
N SER A 242 -7.86 26.94 -15.63
CA SER A 242 -8.22 28.21 -14.98
C SER A 242 -8.51 28.03 -13.50
N LEU A 243 -8.26 29.09 -12.75
CA LEU A 243 -8.70 29.24 -11.37
C LEU A 243 -10.23 29.22 -11.30
N SER A 244 -10.77 28.58 -10.28
CA SER A 244 -12.19 28.73 -9.98
C SER A 244 -12.44 30.09 -9.34
N GLY A 245 -13.62 30.69 -9.57
CA GLY A 245 -14.04 31.88 -8.80
C GLY A 245 -14.19 31.66 -7.29
N ALA A 246 -13.99 30.42 -6.79
CA ALA A 246 -13.88 30.09 -5.38
C ALA A 246 -12.42 29.93 -4.90
N HIS A 247 -11.44 30.16 -5.77
CA HIS A 247 -10.02 30.17 -5.40
C HIS A 247 -9.77 31.28 -4.37
N PRO A 248 -9.15 31.00 -3.22
CA PRO A 248 -8.84 32.03 -2.24
C PRO A 248 -7.82 33.03 -2.78
N ASP A 249 -7.95 34.28 -2.38
CA ASP A 249 -6.92 35.29 -2.61
C ASP A 249 -5.80 35.09 -1.58
N TYR A 250 -4.64 34.64 -2.04
CA TYR A 250 -3.44 34.52 -1.21
C TYR A 250 -2.57 35.78 -1.36
N ASN A 251 -1.82 36.11 -0.31
CA ASN A 251 -0.83 37.19 -0.34
C ASN A 251 0.53 36.75 -0.92
N PHE A 252 0.57 35.56 -1.54
CA PHE A 252 1.70 35.01 -2.27
C PHE A 252 1.16 34.22 -3.46
N GLU A 253 1.96 34.07 -4.51
CA GLU A 253 1.56 33.34 -5.71
C GLU A 253 1.56 31.84 -5.40
N GLU A 254 0.37 31.23 -5.41
CA GLU A 254 0.18 29.79 -5.22
C GLU A 254 0.38 29.04 -6.55
N ILE A 255 0.60 27.73 -6.47
CA ILE A 255 0.90 26.91 -7.66
C ILE A 255 -0.20 27.02 -8.73
N CYS A 256 -1.45 27.25 -8.33
CA CYS A 256 -2.56 27.34 -9.27
C CYS A 256 -2.48 28.60 -10.13
N GLU A 257 -2.07 29.72 -9.57
CA GLU A 257 -1.84 31.01 -10.23
C GLU A 257 -0.60 30.98 -11.10
N VAL A 258 0.44 30.27 -10.67
CA VAL A 258 1.66 30.09 -11.49
C VAL A 258 1.36 29.25 -12.72
N LEU A 259 0.53 28.20 -12.57
CA LEU A 259 0.32 27.17 -13.59
C LEU A 259 -1.00 27.32 -14.38
N GLU A 260 -1.78 28.37 -14.19
CA GLU A 260 -2.91 28.63 -15.09
C GLU A 260 -2.44 28.96 -16.50
N GLY A 261 -3.27 28.64 -17.50
CA GLY A 261 -2.94 28.91 -18.90
C GLY A 261 -3.52 27.91 -19.89
N ASP A 262 -3.11 28.06 -21.13
CA ASP A 262 -3.50 27.20 -22.24
C ASP A 262 -2.45 26.11 -22.45
N TYR A 263 -2.90 24.86 -22.53
CA TYR A 263 -2.07 23.67 -22.63
C TYR A 263 -2.43 22.86 -23.88
N PRO A 264 -1.49 22.08 -24.44
CA PRO A 264 -1.81 21.04 -25.41
C PRO A 264 -2.85 20.07 -24.85
N LYS A 265 -3.73 19.54 -25.72
CA LYS A 265 -4.85 18.68 -25.30
C LYS A 265 -4.41 17.33 -24.75
N GLU A 266 -3.17 16.94 -25.02
CA GLU A 266 -2.56 15.71 -24.53
C GLU A 266 -2.23 15.80 -23.03
N PHE A 267 -2.10 17.02 -22.47
CA PHE A 267 -1.84 17.23 -21.06
C PHE A 267 -3.00 16.73 -20.19
N ILE A 268 -2.72 15.86 -19.23
CA ILE A 268 -3.70 15.35 -18.27
C ILE A 268 -3.73 16.27 -17.07
N PHE A 269 -4.83 16.99 -16.89
CA PHE A 269 -5.05 17.80 -15.71
C PHE A 269 -6.02 17.10 -14.76
N GLU A 270 -5.55 16.62 -13.61
CA GLU A 270 -6.42 16.09 -12.53
C GLU A 270 -6.51 17.05 -11.33
N GLY A 271 -5.80 18.18 -11.39
CA GLY A 271 -5.63 19.16 -10.32
C GLY A 271 -4.15 19.33 -9.94
N TRP A 272 -3.77 20.55 -9.55
CA TRP A 272 -2.39 20.86 -9.18
C TRP A 272 -1.98 20.32 -7.81
N HIS A 273 -2.95 20.25 -6.88
CA HIS A 273 -2.73 19.84 -5.50
C HIS A 273 -4.00 19.20 -4.88
N PRO A 274 -3.89 18.58 -3.70
CA PRO A 274 -5.06 18.08 -2.97
C PRO A 274 -6.07 19.20 -2.68
N GLN A 275 -7.37 18.91 -2.81
CA GLN A 275 -8.47 19.90 -2.77
C GLN A 275 -8.36 21.05 -3.79
N CYS A 276 -7.66 20.86 -4.91
CA CYS A 276 -7.58 21.87 -5.97
C CYS A 276 -8.98 22.25 -6.47
N LEU A 277 -9.22 23.56 -6.58
CA LEU A 277 -10.49 24.13 -7.03
C LEU A 277 -10.48 24.46 -8.52
N CYS A 278 -9.31 24.43 -9.16
CA CYS A 278 -9.11 24.75 -10.57
C CYS A 278 -9.85 23.75 -11.46
N ASN A 279 -10.11 24.18 -12.68
CA ASN A 279 -10.78 23.37 -13.70
C ASN A 279 -10.16 23.60 -15.07
N ALA A 280 -10.30 22.59 -15.92
CA ALA A 280 -9.98 22.72 -17.33
C ALA A 280 -11.26 22.88 -18.18
N THR A 281 -11.12 23.53 -19.34
CA THR A 281 -12.14 23.62 -20.38
C THR A 281 -11.52 23.37 -21.75
N PRO A 282 -12.25 22.76 -22.71
CA PRO A 282 -11.68 22.50 -24.03
C PRO A 282 -11.56 23.80 -24.83
N ILE A 283 -10.45 23.96 -25.52
CA ILE A 283 -10.27 24.99 -26.55
C ILE A 283 -10.67 24.33 -27.87
N LEU A 284 -11.79 24.78 -28.44
CA LEU A 284 -12.33 24.26 -29.69
C LEU A 284 -11.78 25.05 -30.87
N MET A 285 -11.55 24.37 -31.99
CA MET A 285 -11.25 25.08 -33.25
C MET A 285 -12.41 26.02 -33.62
N ASP A 286 -12.13 27.06 -34.39
CA ASP A 286 -13.18 27.96 -34.85
C ASP A 286 -14.12 27.28 -35.87
N LYS A 287 -15.28 27.91 -36.11
CA LYS A 287 -16.30 27.37 -37.04
C LYS A 287 -15.84 27.34 -38.50
N ALA A 288 -14.89 28.17 -38.92
CA ALA A 288 -14.36 28.15 -40.28
C ALA A 288 -13.46 26.93 -40.50
N MET A 289 -12.58 26.65 -39.54
CA MET A 289 -11.73 25.46 -39.50
C MET A 289 -12.55 24.18 -39.33
N LEU A 290 -13.62 24.20 -38.53
CA LEU A 290 -14.58 23.11 -38.49
C LEU A 290 -15.17 22.81 -39.87
N ARG A 291 -15.59 23.83 -40.63
CA ARG A 291 -16.13 23.63 -41.99
C ARG A 291 -15.10 22.99 -42.93
N ARG A 292 -13.84 23.40 -42.85
CA ARG A 292 -12.73 22.77 -43.60
C ARG A 292 -12.57 21.29 -43.20
N TYR A 293 -12.50 21.01 -41.90
CA TYR A 293 -12.42 19.65 -41.36
C TYR A 293 -13.57 18.76 -41.85
N LEU A 294 -14.81 19.27 -41.83
CA LEU A 294 -16.00 18.56 -42.28
C LEU A 294 -15.99 18.28 -43.80
N ARG A 295 -15.28 19.07 -44.61
CA ARG A 295 -15.12 18.84 -46.05
C ARG A 295 -14.05 17.81 -46.41
N GLY A 296 -13.17 17.42 -45.48
CA GLY A 296 -12.03 16.56 -45.84
C GLY A 296 -10.66 17.20 -45.64
N GLU A 297 -10.62 18.51 -45.48
CA GLU A 297 -9.36 19.25 -45.39
C GLU A 297 -8.77 19.06 -43.98
N THR A 298 -7.50 18.66 -43.89
CA THR A 298 -6.80 18.39 -42.61
C THR A 298 -5.39 18.99 -42.55
N ASP A 299 -4.95 19.63 -43.62
CA ASP A 299 -3.65 20.30 -43.78
C ASP A 299 -3.39 21.35 -42.69
N PHE A 300 -4.44 22.07 -42.28
CA PHE A 300 -4.34 23.14 -41.28
C PHE A 300 -4.30 22.66 -39.83
N LEU A 301 -4.55 21.37 -39.55
CA LEU A 301 -4.71 20.89 -38.17
C LEU A 301 -3.45 21.12 -37.32
N GLY A 302 -2.27 21.03 -37.94
CA GLY A 302 -1.00 21.29 -37.25
C GLY A 302 -0.80 22.76 -36.86
N GLU A 303 -1.38 23.70 -37.62
CA GLU A 303 -1.22 25.14 -37.39
C GLU A 303 -2.15 25.65 -36.29
N VAL A 304 -3.34 25.07 -36.16
CA VAL A 304 -4.35 25.49 -35.18
C VAL A 304 -4.18 24.82 -33.82
N GLN A 305 -3.40 23.75 -33.73
CA GLN A 305 -3.16 23.05 -32.47
C GLN A 305 -2.29 23.86 -31.52
N ILE A 306 -2.69 23.89 -30.25
CA ILE A 306 -1.85 24.40 -29.17
C ILE A 306 -0.80 23.33 -28.87
N THR A 307 0.44 23.62 -29.25
CA THR A 307 1.58 22.71 -29.11
C THR A 307 2.56 23.16 -28.03
N LYS A 308 2.49 24.42 -27.61
CA LYS A 308 3.35 25.01 -26.58
C LYS A 308 2.68 24.96 -25.23
N TYR A 309 3.46 24.62 -24.21
CA TYR A 309 3.08 24.75 -22.81
C TYR A 309 3.32 26.19 -22.32
N PRO A 310 2.60 26.67 -21.28
CA PRO A 310 2.85 27.98 -20.71
C PRO A 310 4.31 28.13 -20.25
N ASP A 311 4.91 29.30 -20.50
CA ASP A 311 6.31 29.56 -20.11
C ASP A 311 6.50 29.42 -18.60
N ARG A 312 5.52 29.87 -17.80
CA ARG A 312 5.51 29.71 -16.34
C ARG A 312 5.47 28.24 -15.92
N PHE A 313 4.74 27.38 -16.63
CA PHE A 313 4.75 25.93 -16.39
C PHE A 313 6.12 25.32 -16.68
N ASN A 314 6.70 25.67 -17.83
CA ASN A 314 8.03 25.18 -18.20
C ASN A 314 9.09 25.60 -17.17
N GLN A 315 9.04 26.86 -16.73
CA GLN A 315 9.95 27.39 -15.72
C GLN A 315 9.73 26.72 -14.36
N TYR A 316 8.47 26.58 -13.92
CA TYR A 316 8.14 25.91 -12.66
C TYR A 316 8.63 24.45 -12.63
N VAL A 317 8.44 23.71 -13.73
CA VAL A 317 8.95 22.34 -13.87
C VAL A 317 10.47 22.31 -13.74
N LYS A 318 11.20 23.19 -14.45
CA LYS A 318 12.67 23.26 -14.36
C LYS A 318 13.14 23.58 -12.95
N ASP A 319 12.52 24.56 -12.30
CA ASP A 319 12.92 25.04 -10.97
C ASP A 319 12.59 24.05 -9.85
N ASN A 320 11.61 23.17 -10.06
CA ASN A 320 11.11 22.27 -9.02
C ASN A 320 11.25 20.78 -9.36
N TYR A 321 11.90 20.40 -10.47
CA TYR A 321 11.93 19.02 -10.98
C TYR A 321 12.30 18.00 -9.91
N GLY A 322 13.39 18.22 -9.16
CA GLY A 322 13.82 17.30 -8.10
C GLY A 322 12.82 17.19 -6.93
N LYS A 323 12.05 18.24 -6.63
CA LYS A 323 10.96 18.18 -5.63
C LYS A 323 9.74 17.46 -6.20
N LEU A 324 9.41 17.69 -7.47
CA LEU A 324 8.29 17.07 -8.16
C LEU A 324 8.48 15.56 -8.28
N GLN A 325 9.70 15.09 -8.60
CA GLN A 325 10.04 13.67 -8.60
C GLN A 325 9.82 13.02 -7.22
N LYS A 326 10.23 13.69 -6.14
CA LYS A 326 10.08 13.18 -4.78
C LYS A 326 8.64 13.19 -4.27
N SER A 327 7.88 14.23 -4.60
CA SER A 327 6.52 14.42 -4.12
C SER A 327 5.46 13.77 -5.00
N SER A 328 5.79 13.47 -6.25
CA SER A 328 4.93 12.93 -7.32
C SER A 328 3.48 13.45 -7.25
N PRO A 329 3.26 14.75 -7.55
CA PRO A 329 1.91 15.30 -7.63
C PRO A 329 1.02 14.53 -8.61
N TYR A 330 -0.30 14.58 -8.44
CA TYR A 330 -1.25 13.78 -9.23
C TYR A 330 -1.11 13.94 -10.76
N TRP A 331 -0.68 15.11 -11.24
CA TRP A 331 -0.46 15.38 -12.66
C TRP A 331 0.93 14.96 -13.16
N PHE A 332 1.86 14.58 -12.30
CA PHE A 332 3.26 14.37 -12.67
C PHE A 332 3.45 13.10 -13.51
N GLU A 333 3.03 11.94 -13.01
CA GLU A 333 3.24 10.65 -13.68
C GLU A 333 2.51 10.58 -15.03
N ASP A 334 1.26 11.03 -15.06
CA ASP A 334 0.43 11.07 -16.28
C ASP A 334 1.03 11.97 -17.39
N ASN A 335 1.89 12.92 -17.02
CA ASN A 335 2.55 13.85 -17.94
C ASN A 335 4.07 13.67 -17.99
N LYS A 336 4.60 12.57 -17.45
CA LYS A 336 6.06 12.38 -17.29
C LYS A 336 6.83 12.53 -18.59
N ALA A 337 6.34 11.97 -19.68
CA ALA A 337 6.96 12.07 -21.01
C ALA A 337 7.04 13.51 -21.55
N ILE A 338 6.15 14.40 -21.10
CA ILE A 338 6.17 15.83 -21.43
C ILE A 338 7.19 16.54 -20.53
N ILE A 339 7.11 16.29 -19.23
CA ILE A 339 7.98 16.89 -18.21
C ILE A 339 9.44 16.58 -18.51
N ASP A 340 9.76 15.34 -18.86
CA ASP A 340 11.13 14.90 -19.17
C ASP A 340 11.69 15.56 -20.45
N LYS A 341 10.84 16.13 -21.32
CA LYS A 341 11.29 16.94 -22.48
C LYS A 341 11.55 18.41 -22.13
N ILE A 342 10.92 18.92 -21.06
CA ILE A 342 11.03 20.32 -20.63
C ILE A 342 12.35 20.56 -19.90
N VAL A 343 12.73 19.62 -19.05
CA VAL A 343 14.06 19.60 -18.46
C VAL A 343 15.03 19.01 -19.48
N PRO A 344 16.07 19.74 -19.93
CA PRO A 344 17.13 19.12 -20.73
C PRO A 344 17.74 17.96 -19.94
N GLU A 345 18.27 16.97 -20.66
CA GLU A 345 18.90 15.75 -20.13
C GLU A 345 19.57 16.08 -18.80
N PRO A 346 19.18 15.41 -17.70
CA PRO A 346 19.50 15.87 -16.36
C PRO A 346 20.99 16.15 -16.31
N PRO A 347 21.45 17.33 -15.83
CA PRO A 347 22.85 17.46 -15.46
C PRO A 347 23.12 16.25 -14.59
N ALA A 348 24.13 15.45 -14.99
CA ALA A 348 24.50 14.23 -14.28
C ALA A 348 24.38 14.57 -12.81
N VAL A 349 23.40 13.97 -12.13
CA VAL A 349 23.23 14.16 -10.69
C VAL A 349 24.63 13.91 -10.17
N PRO A 350 25.35 14.91 -9.61
CA PRO A 350 26.69 14.67 -9.11
C PRO A 350 26.51 13.49 -8.20
N ALA A 351 27.10 12.34 -8.58
CA ALA A 351 26.69 11.04 -8.11
C ALA A 351 26.46 11.20 -6.63
N ALA A 352 25.18 11.18 -6.22
CA ALA A 352 24.83 11.43 -4.83
C ALA A 352 25.71 10.45 -4.10
N THR A 353 26.62 10.96 -3.26
CA THR A 353 27.47 10.10 -2.44
C THR A 353 26.51 9.06 -1.90
N PRO A 354 26.65 7.77 -2.25
CA PRO A 354 25.59 6.81 -2.03
C PRO A 354 25.15 7.00 -0.59
N ALA A 355 23.85 7.24 -0.38
CA ALA A 355 23.34 7.46 0.97
C ALA A 355 23.96 6.38 1.84
N PRO A 356 24.57 6.74 3.00
CA PRO A 356 25.26 5.76 3.83
C PRO A 356 24.31 4.58 3.97
N GLN A 357 24.79 3.38 3.65
CA GLN A 357 23.94 2.20 3.72
C GLN A 357 23.51 2.02 5.17
N PRO A 358 22.40 1.32 5.47
CA PRO A 358 22.00 1.12 6.87
C PRO A 358 23.15 0.56 7.72
N ARG A 359 24.02 -0.27 7.13
CA ARG A 359 25.27 -0.78 7.74
C ARG A 359 26.26 0.29 8.23
N ASP A 360 26.22 1.49 7.65
CA ASP A 360 27.13 2.60 7.96
C ASP A 360 26.54 3.51 9.07
N LEU A 361 25.29 3.29 9.45
CA LEU A 361 24.51 4.18 10.34
C LEU A 361 23.99 3.49 11.60
N LEU A 362 23.83 2.18 11.56
CA LEU A 362 23.43 1.36 12.69
C LEU A 362 24.66 1.10 13.59
N GLN A 363 24.48 1.15 14.90
CA GLN A 363 25.46 0.97 15.96
C GLN A 363 25.27 -0.34 16.75
N GLY A 364 24.13 -1.02 16.65
CA GLY A 364 23.84 -2.26 17.37
C GLY A 364 24.75 -3.45 16.99
N GLU A 365 25.24 -4.21 17.96
CA GLU A 365 26.20 -5.33 17.74
C GLU A 365 25.78 -6.33 16.64
N TRP A 366 24.48 -6.46 16.37
CA TRP A 366 23.92 -7.35 15.36
C TRP A 366 24.25 -6.97 13.90
N TRP A 367 24.53 -5.70 13.59
CA TRP A 367 24.88 -5.28 12.22
C TRP A 367 26.27 -5.76 11.81
N LYS A 368 27.14 -6.14 12.76
CA LYS A 368 28.50 -6.64 12.49
C LYS A 368 28.52 -8.04 11.86
N ASN A 369 27.37 -8.69 11.72
CA ASN A 369 27.28 -9.98 11.04
C ASN A 369 27.33 -9.78 9.51
N GLU A 370 28.48 -10.06 8.92
CA GLU A 370 28.71 -9.87 7.48
C GLU A 370 27.75 -10.68 6.59
N ASP A 371 27.29 -11.85 7.04
CA ASP A 371 26.38 -12.69 6.26
C ASP A 371 24.96 -12.09 6.20
N LEU A 372 24.55 -11.44 7.29
CA LEU A 372 23.35 -10.62 7.38
C LEU A 372 23.42 -9.41 6.44
N ILE A 373 24.57 -8.73 6.39
CA ILE A 373 24.78 -7.59 5.49
C ILE A 373 24.70 -8.04 4.03
N LYS A 374 25.34 -9.17 3.66
CA LYS A 374 25.29 -9.69 2.29
C LYS A 374 23.88 -10.08 1.87
N CYS A 375 23.10 -10.70 2.77
CA CYS A 375 21.68 -10.99 2.52
C CYS A 375 20.90 -9.72 2.20
N PHE A 376 21.26 -8.61 2.84
CA PHE A 376 20.60 -7.33 2.68
C PHE A 376 21.03 -6.57 1.42
N THR A 377 22.33 -6.57 1.08
CA THR A 377 22.86 -5.81 -0.06
C THR A 377 22.58 -6.46 -1.42
N ASP A 378 22.46 -7.78 -1.45
CA ASP A 378 22.26 -8.54 -2.70
C ASP A 378 20.77 -8.76 -3.04
N VAL A 379 19.85 -8.42 -2.12
CA VAL A 379 18.41 -8.40 -2.38
C VAL A 379 18.03 -7.04 -2.98
N SER A 380 17.86 -7.01 -4.30
CA SER A 380 17.62 -5.79 -5.07
C SER A 380 16.38 -4.97 -4.61
N PRO A 381 16.46 -3.62 -4.65
CA PRO A 381 15.34 -2.68 -4.55
C PRO A 381 14.09 -2.98 -5.40
N ASP A 382 14.24 -3.66 -6.54
CA ASP A 382 13.23 -3.83 -7.59
C ASP A 382 12.42 -5.14 -7.49
N TYR A 383 12.50 -5.85 -6.36
CA TYR A 383 11.76 -7.09 -6.19
C TYR A 383 10.24 -6.83 -6.16
N LYS A 384 9.58 -7.16 -7.28
CA LYS A 384 8.13 -7.07 -7.47
C LYS A 384 7.41 -7.74 -6.31
N THR A 385 6.34 -7.10 -5.87
CA THR A 385 5.48 -7.37 -4.71
C THR A 385 4.71 -8.70 -4.73
N GLY A 386 5.28 -9.78 -5.26
CA GLY A 386 4.77 -11.14 -5.12
C GLY A 386 5.12 -11.76 -3.77
N PHE A 387 4.91 -11.03 -2.67
CA PHE A 387 5.14 -11.55 -1.32
C PHE A 387 3.92 -12.38 -0.90
N SER A 388 3.91 -13.65 -1.31
CA SER A 388 2.92 -14.63 -0.89
C SER A 388 3.13 -14.98 0.58
N THR A 389 2.39 -14.34 1.48
CA THR A 389 2.17 -14.88 2.83
C THR A 389 1.14 -16.00 2.71
N GLY A 390 1.59 -17.20 2.37
CA GLY A 390 0.76 -18.42 2.46
C GLY A 390 0.55 -19.15 1.14
N ASN A 391 0.87 -20.45 1.19
CA ASN A 391 0.32 -21.52 0.36
C ASN A 391 0.48 -21.55 -1.16
N SER A 392 1.21 -20.63 -1.80
CA SER A 392 1.66 -20.86 -3.18
C SER A 392 2.72 -19.85 -3.62
N GLY A 393 3.88 -20.32 -4.10
CA GLY A 393 4.84 -19.53 -4.89
C GLY A 393 6.12 -19.03 -4.16
N ASN A 394 7.28 -19.50 -4.65
CA ASN A 394 8.68 -19.07 -4.45
C ASN A 394 9.02 -18.01 -3.36
N ASP A 395 9.71 -18.43 -2.30
CA ASP A 395 10.35 -17.55 -1.30
C ASP A 395 11.78 -17.15 -1.73
N ASP A 396 11.91 -16.06 -2.47
CA ASP A 396 13.19 -15.59 -3.00
C ASP A 396 14.14 -15.07 -1.90
N ILE A 397 13.62 -14.65 -0.75
CA ILE A 397 14.43 -14.21 0.39
C ILE A 397 15.16 -15.42 0.98
N LEU A 398 14.41 -16.50 1.25
CA LEU A 398 14.96 -17.74 1.76
C LEU A 398 16.00 -18.33 0.78
N SER A 399 15.70 -18.30 -0.52
CA SER A 399 16.63 -18.71 -1.60
C SER A 399 18.00 -18.03 -1.51
N ASN A 400 18.02 -16.72 -1.24
CA ASN A 400 19.28 -15.97 -1.15
C ASN A 400 20.00 -16.22 0.17
N ILE A 401 19.25 -16.34 1.29
CA ILE A 401 19.83 -16.75 2.57
C ILE A 401 20.52 -18.11 2.41
N TYR A 402 19.89 -19.07 1.72
CA TYR A 402 20.47 -20.38 1.45
C TYR A 402 21.73 -20.33 0.60
N LYS A 403 21.78 -19.50 -0.45
CA LYS A 403 23.01 -19.29 -1.22
C LYS A 403 24.14 -18.72 -0.35
N LEU A 404 23.83 -17.73 0.47
CA LEU A 404 24.81 -17.06 1.32
C LEU A 404 25.34 -17.96 2.42
N GLN A 405 24.48 -18.80 3.00
CA GLN A 405 24.84 -19.79 4.00
C GLN A 405 25.49 -21.05 3.39
N GLY A 406 25.66 -21.11 2.07
CA GLY A 406 26.27 -22.24 1.37
C GLY A 406 25.45 -23.54 1.51
N PHE A 407 24.12 -23.42 1.45
CA PHE A 407 23.17 -24.55 1.42
C PHE A 407 22.95 -25.10 0.00
N ASP A 408 23.81 -24.70 -0.94
CA ASP A 408 23.86 -25.15 -2.32
C ASP A 408 24.57 -26.51 -2.48
N LYS A 409 25.36 -26.92 -1.47
CA LYS A 409 26.00 -28.25 -1.46
C LYS A 409 24.96 -29.37 -1.53
N LEU A 410 25.23 -30.36 -2.38
CA LEU A 410 24.39 -31.55 -2.52
C LEU A 410 24.37 -32.36 -1.23
N PRO A 411 23.23 -32.97 -0.87
CA PRO A 411 23.18 -33.93 0.23
C PRO A 411 23.98 -35.19 -0.12
N THR A 412 24.37 -35.95 0.90
CA THR A 412 24.90 -37.29 0.71
C THR A 412 23.75 -38.24 0.39
N LEU A 413 23.79 -38.89 -0.78
CA LEU A 413 22.77 -39.86 -1.19
C LEU A 413 23.13 -41.26 -0.73
N ILE A 414 22.17 -41.94 -0.10
CA ILE A 414 22.37 -43.24 0.52
C ILE A 414 21.43 -44.27 -0.09
N GLU A 415 21.95 -45.48 -0.33
CA GLU A 415 21.18 -46.62 -0.83
C GLU A 415 20.23 -47.18 0.24
N GLY A 416 19.08 -47.72 -0.18
CA GLY A 416 18.05 -48.25 0.73
C GLY A 416 18.50 -49.38 1.65
N SER A 417 19.48 -50.18 1.22
CA SER A 417 20.10 -51.24 2.03
C SER A 417 20.87 -50.71 3.25
N LYS A 418 21.26 -49.43 3.25
CA LYS A 418 21.94 -48.74 4.36
C LYS A 418 20.95 -47.96 5.25
N PHE A 419 19.65 -48.20 5.09
CA PHE A 419 18.53 -47.56 5.79
C PHE A 419 17.53 -48.63 6.29
N PRO A 420 17.83 -49.38 7.36
CA PRO A 420 16.84 -50.31 7.93
C PRO A 420 15.61 -49.55 8.46
N PRO A 421 14.39 -50.10 8.36
CA PRO A 421 13.24 -49.59 9.09
C PRO A 421 13.49 -49.74 10.60
N GLY A 422 13.53 -48.64 11.34
CA GLY A 422 13.52 -48.67 12.81
C GLY A 422 14.83 -48.34 13.53
N GLU A 423 15.96 -48.17 12.83
CA GLU A 423 17.21 -47.71 13.46
C GLU A 423 17.66 -46.34 12.96
N GLY A 424 17.91 -45.42 13.90
CA GLY A 424 18.27 -44.01 13.68
C GLY A 424 17.08 -43.05 13.83
N THR A 425 17.33 -41.79 14.21
CA THR A 425 16.31 -40.74 14.18
C THR A 425 16.14 -40.31 12.72
N PHE A 426 14.94 -40.41 12.14
CA PHE A 426 14.69 -40.03 10.75
C PHE A 426 13.50 -39.07 10.64
N GLY A 427 13.57 -38.20 9.63
CA GLY A 427 12.53 -37.25 9.26
C GLY A 427 12.02 -37.47 7.85
N PHE A 428 10.82 -36.97 7.58
CA PHE A 428 10.10 -37.05 6.32
C PHE A 428 9.77 -35.65 5.83
N ARG A 429 10.12 -35.33 4.60
CA ARG A 429 9.84 -34.03 3.99
C ARG A 429 8.83 -34.19 2.87
N GLY A 430 7.64 -33.63 3.05
CA GLY A 430 6.65 -33.51 1.99
C GLY A 430 6.91 -32.27 1.12
N LEU A 431 6.65 -32.38 -0.19
CA LEU A 431 6.59 -31.22 -1.10
C LEU A 431 5.24 -31.14 -1.78
N TYR A 432 4.68 -29.93 -1.87
CA TYR A 432 3.36 -29.64 -2.42
C TYR A 432 3.44 -29.11 -3.87
N GLY A 433 2.47 -29.51 -4.70
CA GLY A 433 2.22 -28.94 -6.03
C GLY A 433 2.67 -29.80 -7.21
N ALA A 434 2.23 -29.42 -8.42
CA ALA A 434 2.45 -30.20 -9.64
C ALA A 434 3.94 -30.40 -10.02
N GLN A 435 4.84 -29.56 -9.50
CA GLN A 435 6.29 -29.61 -9.73
C GLN A 435 7.06 -30.31 -8.58
N ALA A 436 6.37 -30.92 -7.61
CA ALA A 436 7.01 -31.51 -6.43
C ALA A 436 8.11 -32.54 -6.78
N GLN A 437 7.93 -33.33 -7.84
CA GLN A 437 8.96 -34.27 -8.29
C GLN A 437 10.23 -33.58 -8.84
N GLU A 438 10.06 -32.46 -9.55
CA GLU A 438 11.16 -31.64 -10.04
C GLU A 438 11.92 -31.04 -8.85
N TYR A 439 11.20 -30.54 -7.85
CA TYR A 439 11.78 -30.01 -6.61
C TYR A 439 12.53 -31.06 -5.79
N ILE A 440 12.06 -32.32 -5.75
CA ILE A 440 12.79 -33.44 -5.14
C ILE A 440 14.11 -33.67 -5.89
N ASN A 441 14.08 -33.64 -7.22
CA ASN A 441 15.27 -33.81 -8.04
C ASN A 441 16.24 -32.64 -7.85
N ASP A 442 15.75 -31.41 -7.80
CA ASP A 442 16.55 -30.23 -7.50
C ASP A 442 17.17 -30.31 -6.11
N PHE A 443 16.45 -30.83 -5.12
CA PHE A 443 16.98 -31.04 -3.77
C PHE A 443 18.07 -32.12 -3.72
N LYS A 444 17.93 -33.23 -4.46
CA LYS A 444 18.90 -34.33 -4.45
C LYS A 444 20.12 -34.09 -5.35
N TYR A 445 19.91 -33.46 -6.50
CA TYR A 445 20.86 -33.40 -7.61
C TYR A 445 21.08 -32.00 -8.17
N GLY A 446 20.16 -31.06 -7.92
CA GLY A 446 20.21 -29.70 -8.46
C GLY A 446 21.32 -28.84 -7.85
N LYS A 447 21.71 -27.80 -8.59
CA LYS A 447 22.76 -26.86 -8.14
C LYS A 447 22.34 -26.02 -6.93
N LEU A 448 21.05 -25.77 -6.75
CA LEU A 448 20.50 -25.03 -5.61
C LEU A 448 19.06 -25.47 -5.37
N PHE A 449 18.69 -25.68 -4.11
CA PHE A 449 17.29 -25.87 -3.71
C PHE A 449 16.84 -24.72 -2.82
N ALA A 450 15.89 -23.93 -3.30
CA ALA A 450 15.44 -22.71 -2.64
C ALA A 450 14.26 -22.91 -1.67
N GLY A 451 14.00 -24.13 -1.22
CA GLY A 451 12.80 -24.42 -0.40
C GLY A 451 11.48 -24.37 -1.19
N ARG A 452 11.53 -24.50 -2.53
CA ARG A 452 10.33 -24.44 -3.37
C ARG A 452 9.40 -25.62 -3.10
N GLY A 453 8.10 -25.34 -3.03
CA GLY A 453 7.06 -26.34 -2.75
C GLY A 453 6.96 -26.74 -1.27
N VAL A 454 7.67 -26.07 -0.36
CA VAL A 454 7.58 -26.29 1.09
C VAL A 454 6.55 -25.35 1.73
N PHE A 455 5.84 -25.84 2.75
CA PHE A 455 4.86 -25.07 3.51
C PHE A 455 5.57 -24.20 4.56
N GLY A 456 5.40 -22.87 4.53
CA GLY A 456 6.10 -21.94 5.42
C GLY A 456 7.50 -21.55 4.91
N SER A 457 8.16 -20.60 5.57
CA SER A 457 9.50 -20.13 5.18
C SER A 457 10.59 -20.93 5.88
N GLY A 458 11.06 -22.01 5.24
CA GLY A 458 12.13 -22.89 5.76
C GLY A 458 12.01 -24.29 5.17
N THR A 459 12.94 -25.21 5.48
CA THR A 459 12.89 -26.59 4.95
C THR A 459 12.39 -27.61 5.98
N TYR A 460 11.11 -27.58 6.33
CA TYR A 460 10.49 -28.41 7.38
C TYR A 460 10.60 -29.93 7.15
N ILE A 461 10.65 -30.69 8.25
CA ILE A 461 10.64 -32.16 8.28
C ILE A 461 9.65 -32.67 9.36
N ALA A 462 8.83 -33.66 9.02
CA ALA A 462 8.00 -34.40 9.98
C ALA A 462 8.80 -35.56 10.58
N ALA A 463 8.66 -35.85 11.88
CA ALA A 463 9.40 -36.91 12.54
C ALA A 463 8.50 -37.75 13.47
N PRO A 464 8.83 -39.04 13.68
CA PRO A 464 7.96 -39.98 14.39
C PRO A 464 7.82 -39.61 15.88
N ARG A 465 6.57 -39.55 16.36
CA ARG A 465 6.20 -39.20 17.76
C ARG A 465 6.55 -40.28 18.79
N THR A 466 6.93 -41.47 18.34
CA THR A 466 7.46 -42.61 19.12
C THR A 466 8.35 -43.41 18.18
N VAL A 467 8.89 -44.58 18.56
CA VAL A 467 9.62 -45.49 17.64
C VAL A 467 8.78 -45.93 16.41
N ASN A 468 7.50 -45.55 16.35
CA ASN A 468 6.59 -45.85 15.26
C ASN A 468 6.73 -44.84 14.10
N ILE A 469 7.18 -45.35 12.96
CA ILE A 469 7.52 -44.59 11.74
C ILE A 469 6.26 -44.10 11.00
N SER A 470 5.14 -44.82 11.13
CA SER A 470 3.90 -44.58 10.36
C SER A 470 3.30 -43.17 10.54
N PRO A 471 3.13 -42.63 11.77
CA PRO A 471 2.45 -41.35 11.96
C PRO A 471 3.19 -40.14 11.34
N ALA A 472 4.52 -40.18 11.29
CA ALA A 472 5.31 -39.11 10.68
C ALA A 472 5.34 -39.18 9.17
N TRP A 473 5.37 -40.41 8.63
CA TRP A 473 5.14 -40.64 7.22
C TRP A 473 3.76 -40.10 6.81
N ASP A 474 2.71 -40.46 7.54
CA ASP A 474 1.33 -40.00 7.26
C ASP A 474 1.19 -38.48 7.39
N THR A 475 1.89 -37.85 8.34
CA THR A 475 1.90 -36.38 8.48
C THR A 475 2.63 -35.70 7.32
N ALA A 476 3.79 -36.22 6.91
CA ALA A 476 4.51 -35.71 5.74
C ALA A 476 3.73 -35.95 4.45
N LEU A 477 3.05 -37.08 4.33
CA LEU A 477 2.31 -37.48 3.13
C LEU A 477 1.00 -36.72 2.99
N ASN A 478 0.18 -36.67 4.05
CA ASN A 478 -1.17 -36.11 4.02
C ASN A 478 -1.21 -34.62 4.41
N GLY A 479 -0.20 -34.12 5.13
CA GLY A 479 -0.07 -32.72 5.49
C GLY A 479 0.82 -31.95 4.52
N TYR A 480 2.13 -32.22 4.54
CA TYR A 480 3.14 -31.40 3.85
C TYR A 480 3.36 -31.76 2.36
N GLY A 481 3.05 -33.00 1.94
CA GLY A 481 3.34 -33.57 0.62
C GLY A 481 2.19 -33.51 -0.39
N GLY A 482 1.03 -32.99 0.01
CA GLY A 482 -0.06 -32.57 -0.89
C GLY A 482 -0.57 -33.58 -1.91
N GLY A 483 -1.52 -34.44 -1.54
CA GLY A 483 -2.44 -35.07 -2.50
C GLY A 483 -1.81 -35.97 -3.59
N GLU A 484 -2.52 -36.13 -4.72
CA GLU A 484 -2.46 -37.22 -5.75
C GLU A 484 -1.10 -37.86 -6.11
N THR A 485 0.02 -37.17 -5.91
CA THR A 485 1.36 -37.64 -6.31
C THR A 485 2.25 -38.12 -5.17
N ARG A 486 1.86 -37.91 -3.89
CA ARG A 486 2.50 -38.53 -2.71
C ARG A 486 4.03 -38.32 -2.62
N ASN A 487 4.48 -37.08 -2.79
CA ASN A 487 5.90 -36.72 -2.91
C ASN A 487 6.56 -36.46 -1.54
N VAL A 488 7.17 -37.51 -0.96
CA VAL A 488 7.85 -37.47 0.35
C VAL A 488 9.29 -37.96 0.25
N MET A 489 10.24 -37.18 0.78
CA MET A 489 11.65 -37.57 0.92
C MET A 489 11.95 -38.06 2.33
N ARG A 490 12.78 -39.10 2.46
CA ARG A 490 13.31 -39.60 3.75
C ARG A 490 14.71 -39.04 4.01
N ILE A 491 14.90 -38.47 5.20
CA ILE A 491 16.12 -37.79 5.63
C ILE A 491 16.60 -38.43 6.94
N ARG A 492 17.88 -38.79 7.04
CA ARG A 492 18.49 -39.28 8.29
C ARG A 492 18.93 -38.10 9.15
N ILE A 493 18.59 -38.16 10.44
CA ILE A 493 19.09 -37.24 11.44
C ILE A 493 20.35 -37.86 12.05
N THR A 494 21.49 -37.17 11.96
CA THR A 494 22.79 -37.64 12.45
C THR A 494 23.18 -36.91 13.73
N PRO A 495 24.09 -37.46 14.56
CA PRO A 495 24.60 -36.76 15.75
C PRO A 495 25.33 -35.44 15.46
N ALA A 496 25.72 -35.19 14.21
CA ALA A 496 26.30 -33.91 13.77
C ALA A 496 25.25 -32.79 13.61
N MET A 497 23.98 -33.09 13.88
CA MET A 497 22.86 -32.17 13.77
C MET A 497 22.46 -31.68 15.17
N GLU A 498 22.37 -30.36 15.33
CA GLU A 498 22.03 -29.72 16.61
C GLU A 498 20.51 -29.55 16.71
N ALA A 499 19.92 -29.72 17.89
CA ALA A 499 18.50 -29.45 18.14
C ALA A 499 18.34 -28.20 19.01
N ARG A 500 17.42 -27.30 18.64
CA ARG A 500 17.13 -26.02 19.32
C ARG A 500 15.63 -25.86 19.50
N ALA A 501 15.15 -25.26 20.59
CA ALA A 501 13.70 -25.18 20.80
C ALA A 501 13.05 -24.08 19.93
N PHE A 502 11.77 -24.27 19.55
CA PHE A 502 11.08 -23.32 18.67
C PHE A 502 10.94 -21.95 19.29
N ASN A 503 10.46 -21.94 20.53
CA ASN A 503 10.31 -20.76 21.34
C ASN A 503 11.64 -20.02 21.52
N GLU A 504 12.77 -20.71 21.70
CA GLU A 504 14.08 -20.06 21.80
C GLU A 504 14.42 -19.27 20.53
N ILE A 505 14.31 -19.89 19.35
CA ILE A 505 14.60 -19.20 18.08
C ILE A 505 13.55 -18.12 17.79
N SER A 506 12.28 -18.36 18.11
CA SER A 506 11.20 -17.38 17.93
C SER A 506 11.36 -16.17 18.86
N ASP A 507 11.77 -16.39 20.10
CA ASP A 507 12.05 -15.34 21.08
C ASP A 507 13.31 -14.57 20.71
N GLU A 508 14.36 -15.26 20.24
CA GLU A 508 15.55 -14.64 19.67
C GLU A 508 15.23 -13.79 18.44
N ALA A 509 14.46 -14.32 17.49
CA ALA A 509 14.03 -13.60 16.28
C ALA A 509 13.17 -12.39 16.64
N SER A 510 12.25 -12.53 17.59
CA SER A 510 11.40 -11.44 18.06
C SER A 510 12.24 -10.37 18.75
N LYS A 511 13.10 -10.75 19.70
CA LYS A 511 13.99 -9.81 20.38
C LYS A 511 14.90 -9.07 19.39
N PHE A 512 15.47 -9.81 18.44
CA PHE A 512 16.27 -9.25 17.35
C PHE A 512 15.46 -8.24 16.53
N LEU A 513 14.23 -8.58 16.14
CA LEU A 513 13.35 -7.69 15.39
C LEU A 513 12.95 -6.44 16.17
N TRP A 514 12.74 -6.58 17.48
CA TRP A 514 12.43 -5.47 18.39
C TRP A 514 13.63 -4.52 18.52
N ASP A 515 14.82 -5.03 18.82
CA ASP A 515 16.06 -4.25 18.93
C ASP A 515 16.38 -3.56 17.59
N PHE A 516 16.25 -4.30 16.49
CA PHE A 516 16.37 -3.78 15.12
C PHE A 516 15.38 -2.64 14.86
N SER A 517 14.10 -2.84 15.18
CA SER A 517 13.04 -1.87 14.89
C SER A 517 13.25 -0.58 15.66
N ASP A 518 13.65 -0.65 16.92
CA ASP A 518 13.96 0.52 17.74
C ASP A 518 15.12 1.33 17.14
N GLU A 519 16.16 0.66 16.67
CA GLU A 519 17.33 1.30 16.05
C GLU A 519 17.01 1.88 14.67
N PHE A 520 16.25 1.15 13.86
CA PHE A 520 15.85 1.58 12.53
C PHE A 520 14.83 2.73 12.57
N LEU A 521 13.98 2.78 13.60
CA LEU A 521 13.10 3.93 13.87
C LEU A 521 13.91 5.19 14.18
N LYS A 522 15.04 5.09 14.89
CA LYS A 522 15.93 6.24 15.12
C LYS A 522 16.52 6.78 13.81
N LEU A 523 16.76 5.92 12.80
CA LEU A 523 17.19 6.36 11.46
C LEU A 523 16.12 7.17 10.73
N LYS A 524 14.82 6.96 11.03
CA LYS A 524 13.73 7.75 10.44
C LYS A 524 13.90 9.24 10.70
N ASP A 525 14.35 9.58 11.91
CA ASP A 525 14.45 10.96 12.39
C ASP A 525 15.74 11.65 11.91
N THR A 526 16.70 10.90 11.36
CA THR A 526 17.95 11.46 10.80
C THR A 526 17.75 12.17 9.46
N GLY A 527 16.65 11.90 8.76
CA GLY A 527 16.37 12.46 7.43
C GLY A 527 17.29 11.95 6.31
N ILE A 528 18.13 10.94 6.58
CA ILE A 528 19.06 10.36 5.60
C ILE A 528 18.31 9.65 4.47
N TYR A 529 17.22 8.95 4.80
CA TYR A 529 16.33 8.31 3.84
C TYR A 529 15.05 9.11 3.69
N SER A 530 14.49 9.20 2.48
CA SER A 530 13.12 9.66 2.31
C SER A 530 12.14 8.73 3.04
N GLU A 531 10.94 9.23 3.37
CA GLU A 531 9.93 8.42 4.06
C GLU A 531 9.55 7.15 3.28
N ALA A 532 9.54 7.24 1.94
CA ALA A 532 9.29 6.09 1.07
C ALA A 532 10.44 5.08 1.09
N GLU A 533 11.70 5.55 1.03
CA GLU A 533 12.88 4.69 1.11
C GLU A 533 12.98 4.02 2.49
N TRP A 534 12.82 4.81 3.57
CA TRP A 534 12.79 4.30 4.93
C TRP A 534 11.71 3.23 5.11
N LYS A 535 10.50 3.48 4.61
CA LYS A 535 9.40 2.51 4.69
C LYS A 535 9.71 1.25 3.89
N ARG A 536 10.24 1.37 2.67
CA ARG A 536 10.61 0.22 1.84
C ARG A 536 11.65 -0.66 2.55
N LEU A 537 12.67 -0.02 3.13
CA LEU A 537 13.69 -0.69 3.90
C LEU A 537 13.07 -1.39 5.13
N TYR A 538 12.32 -0.65 5.95
CA TYR A 538 11.66 -1.16 7.15
C TYR A 538 10.73 -2.35 6.87
N ASP A 539 9.91 -2.27 5.82
CA ASP A 539 9.03 -3.37 5.39
C ASP A 539 9.84 -4.59 4.93
N GLY A 540 10.95 -4.38 4.22
CA GLY A 540 11.86 -5.44 3.80
C GLY A 540 12.49 -6.17 4.99
N PHE A 541 12.95 -5.41 5.99
CA PHE A 541 13.51 -5.95 7.23
C PHE A 541 12.49 -6.77 8.03
N ASN A 542 11.29 -6.22 8.24
CA ASN A 542 10.22 -6.94 8.93
C ASN A 542 9.83 -8.25 8.22
N LYS A 543 9.87 -8.28 6.88
CA LYS A 543 9.56 -9.50 6.12
C LYS A 543 10.69 -10.52 6.19
N MET A 544 11.95 -10.08 6.18
CA MET A 544 13.12 -10.98 6.29
C MET A 544 13.20 -11.62 7.68
N LEU A 545 12.96 -10.84 8.73
CA LEU A 545 13.23 -11.22 10.12
C LEU A 545 11.98 -11.57 10.93
N GLY A 546 10.79 -11.23 10.42
CA GLY A 546 9.51 -11.52 11.08
C GLY A 546 9.05 -12.98 10.98
N ASP A 547 9.77 -13.82 10.23
CA ASP A 547 9.55 -15.26 10.18
C ASP A 547 10.71 -16.01 10.88
N PRO A 548 10.42 -16.80 11.95
CA PRO A 548 11.44 -17.54 12.68
C PRO A 548 12.25 -18.53 11.82
N GLY A 549 11.68 -19.07 10.74
CA GLY A 549 12.35 -20.00 9.84
C GLY A 549 13.35 -19.32 8.91
N ARG A 550 13.07 -18.10 8.44
CA ARG A 550 14.07 -17.27 7.74
C ARG A 550 15.19 -16.82 8.68
N TYR A 551 14.86 -16.44 9.91
CA TYR A 551 15.85 -16.10 10.93
C TYR A 551 16.72 -17.33 11.28
N ALA A 552 16.13 -18.51 11.39
CA ALA A 552 16.85 -19.76 11.56
C ALA A 552 17.81 -20.02 10.39
N ALA A 553 17.32 -19.96 9.15
CA ALA A 553 18.13 -20.13 7.93
C ALA A 553 19.37 -19.23 7.93
N LEU A 554 19.18 -17.97 8.30
CA LEU A 554 20.24 -16.98 8.43
C LEU A 554 21.28 -17.33 9.50
N LYS A 555 20.88 -18.03 10.57
CA LYS A 555 21.78 -18.55 11.60
C LYS A 555 22.47 -19.86 11.19
N GLY A 556 22.32 -20.28 9.93
CA GLY A 556 22.88 -21.53 9.43
C GLY A 556 22.00 -22.75 9.70
N ILE A 557 20.68 -22.56 9.84
CA ILE A 557 19.69 -23.61 10.18
C ILE A 557 18.70 -23.82 9.01
N ASP A 558 18.94 -24.82 8.16
CA ASP A 558 18.18 -25.11 6.93
C ASP A 558 16.84 -25.83 7.14
N ALA A 559 16.71 -26.62 8.21
CA ALA A 559 15.50 -27.42 8.40
C ALA A 559 14.93 -27.33 9.80
N LEU A 560 13.65 -27.65 9.90
CA LEU A 560 12.84 -27.40 11.08
C LEU A 560 12.20 -28.74 11.44
N TYR A 561 12.58 -29.27 12.60
CA TYR A 561 11.97 -30.46 13.17
C TYR A 561 10.68 -30.04 13.88
N GLU A 562 9.74 -30.96 14.00
CA GLU A 562 8.51 -30.74 14.75
C GLU A 562 8.38 -31.91 15.72
N ASN A 563 8.06 -31.59 16.97
CA ASN A 563 8.21 -32.54 18.06
C ASN A 563 7.08 -33.58 18.16
N VAL A 564 7.40 -34.44 19.13
CA VAL A 564 6.99 -35.76 19.56
C VAL A 564 5.96 -35.71 20.71
N THR A 565 5.59 -34.52 21.23
CA THR A 565 4.49 -34.28 22.21
C THR A 565 3.79 -32.93 21.96
N PRO A 566 2.56 -32.68 22.47
CA PRO A 566 1.78 -31.46 22.17
C PRO A 566 2.39 -30.11 22.57
N ASP A 567 3.35 -30.09 23.50
CA ASP A 567 3.69 -28.88 24.25
C ASP A 567 5.11 -28.33 24.02
N VAL A 568 5.92 -28.97 23.15
CA VAL A 568 7.28 -28.50 22.85
C VAL A 568 7.49 -28.70 21.36
N THR A 569 8.09 -27.77 20.63
CA THR A 569 8.52 -27.94 19.22
C THR A 569 10.04 -27.75 19.18
N TYR A 570 10.82 -28.69 18.64
CA TYR A 570 12.27 -28.54 18.49
C TYR A 570 12.63 -28.37 17.02
N PHE A 571 13.51 -27.45 16.66
CA PHE A 571 14.15 -27.31 15.36
C PHE A 571 15.42 -28.15 15.26
N ILE A 572 15.74 -28.74 14.09
CA ILE A 572 17.03 -29.41 13.87
C ILE A 572 17.86 -28.58 12.90
N VAL A 573 19.06 -28.19 13.31
CA VAL A 573 20.01 -27.42 12.51
C VAL A 573 20.60 -28.29 11.40
N HIS A 574 20.26 -27.93 10.16
CA HIS A 574 20.78 -28.58 8.98
C HIS A 574 21.44 -27.58 8.03
N ASN A 575 22.28 -28.10 7.14
CA ASN A 575 22.63 -27.49 5.85
C ASN A 575 22.38 -28.63 4.85
N ARG A 576 21.79 -28.37 3.69
CA ARG A 576 21.58 -29.37 2.63
C ARG A 576 22.77 -30.30 2.42
N GLY A 577 24.01 -29.79 2.45
CA GLY A 577 25.24 -30.58 2.31
C GLY A 577 25.60 -31.47 3.50
N LYS A 578 24.99 -31.26 4.67
CA LYS A 578 25.12 -32.09 5.87
C LYS A 578 24.03 -33.16 5.97
N LEU A 579 23.09 -33.18 5.02
CA LEU A 579 21.99 -34.12 5.02
C LEU A 579 22.37 -35.42 4.35
N GLU A 580 21.76 -36.48 4.86
CA GLU A 580 21.82 -37.81 4.30
C GLU A 580 20.42 -38.21 3.84
N VAL A 581 20.26 -38.29 2.53
CA VAL A 581 18.97 -38.42 1.86
C VAL A 581 18.91 -39.75 1.14
N LEU A 582 17.78 -40.42 1.27
CA LEU A 582 17.59 -41.69 0.58
C LEU A 582 17.58 -41.48 -0.95
N LYS A 583 18.42 -42.24 -1.65
CA LYS A 583 18.61 -42.15 -3.11
C LYS A 583 17.31 -42.45 -3.86
N GLU A 584 16.69 -43.58 -3.54
CA GLU A 584 15.43 -44.04 -4.13
C GLU A 584 14.24 -43.54 -3.32
N GLN A 585 13.19 -43.09 -4.01
CA GLN A 585 11.92 -42.73 -3.37
C GLN A 585 11.20 -44.04 -3.02
N ILE A 586 11.01 -44.31 -1.74
CA ILE A 586 10.26 -45.50 -1.34
C ILE A 586 8.78 -45.16 -1.55
N GLY A 587 8.16 -45.78 -2.55
CA GLY A 587 6.74 -46.05 -2.48
C GLY A 587 6.57 -47.20 -1.49
N MET A 588 6.01 -46.94 -0.32
CA MET A 588 5.36 -48.00 0.46
C MET A 588 3.90 -48.06 0.06
#